data_AF-A0A840EYP2-F1
#
_entry.id   AF-A0A840EYP2-F1
#
_cell.length_a   1.000
_cell.length_b   1.000
_cell.length_c   1.000
_cell.angle_alpha   90.00
_cell.angle_beta   90.00
_cell.angle_gamma   90.00
#
_symmetry.space_group_name_H-M   'P 1'
#
loop_
_entity.id
_entity.type
_entity.pdbx_description
1 polymer ?
#
loop_
_entity_poly.entity_id
_entity_poly.type
_entity_poly.pdbx_seq_one_letter_code
_entity_poly.pdbx_strand_id
1 'polypeptide(L)' 'MLEELNKKAKKAGLHVAAGKKANKYSVRKVKNGKLVAKNIGADEVRDVIKDYK' A
#
# COMPACT_ATOMS: atom_id res chain seq x y z
N MET A 1 -5.75 -8.85 -7.06
CA MET A 1 -4.38 -8.46 -6.61
C MET A 1 -4.35 -7.14 -5.83
N LEU A 2 -4.76 -6.00 -6.41
CA LEU A 2 -4.84 -4.71 -5.67
C LEU A 2 -5.75 -4.81 -4.44
N GLU A 3 -6.93 -5.41 -4.62
CA GLU A 3 -7.95 -5.50 -3.57
C GLU A 3 -7.48 -6.31 -2.36
N GLU A 4 -6.77 -7.42 -2.61
CA GLU A 4 -6.15 -8.23 -1.56
C GLU A 4 -5.02 -7.50 -0.83
N LEU A 5 -4.16 -6.78 -1.57
CA LEU A 5 -3.11 -5.94 -0.98
C LEU A 5 -3.72 -4.84 -0.10
N ASN A 6 -4.80 -4.20 -0.56
CA ASN A 6 -5.50 -3.18 0.20
C ASN A 6 -6.17 -3.76 1.46
N LYS A 7 -6.76 -4.96 1.36
CA LYS A 7 -7.37 -5.66 2.51
C LYS A 7 -6.32 -6.02 3.58
N LYS A 8 -5.13 -6.46 3.17
CA LYS A 8 -4.00 -6.71 4.09
C LYS A 8 -3.46 -5.40 4.69
N ALA A 9 -3.27 -4.37 3.86
CA ALA A 9 -2.78 -3.08 4.29
C ALA A 9 -3.71 -2.39 5.31
N LYS A 10 -5.03 -2.50 5.11
CA LYS A 10 -6.02 -1.92 6.05
C LYS A 10 -5.87 -2.46 7.46
N LYS A 11 -5.49 -3.73 7.63
CA LYS A 11 -5.21 -4.32 8.94
C LYS A 11 -4.00 -3.68 9.64
N ALA A 12 -3.03 -3.18 8.87
CA ALA A 12 -1.86 -2.44 9.34
C ALA A 12 -2.11 -0.91 9.38
N GLY A 13 -3.35 -0.44 9.20
CA GLY A 13 -3.67 1.00 9.15
C GLY A 13 -3.20 1.71 7.88
N LEU A 14 -2.97 0.97 6.80
CA LEU A 14 -2.51 1.44 5.50
C LEU A 14 -3.58 1.26 4.41
N HIS A 15 -3.52 2.08 3.38
CA HIS A 15 -4.41 2.07 2.21
C HIS A 15 -3.55 1.93 0.96
N VAL A 16 -3.84 0.93 0.13
CA VAL A 16 -3.12 0.68 -1.12
C VAL A 16 -4.00 1.09 -2.29
N ALA A 17 -3.49 1.98 -3.13
CA ALA A 17 -4.12 2.46 -4.35
C ALA A 17 -3.25 2.12 -5.56
N ALA A 18 -3.87 2.08 -6.75
CA ALA A 18 -3.13 1.99 -8.00
C ALA A 18 -2.20 3.21 -8.16
N GLY A 19 -0.95 2.96 -8.56
CA GLY A 19 0.01 4.00 -8.87
C GLY A 19 -0.25 4.63 -10.24
N LYS A 20 0.40 5.76 -10.53
CA LYS A 20 0.34 6.40 -11.85
C LYS A 20 0.98 5.56 -12.97
N LYS A 21 1.88 4.64 -12.62
CA LYS A 21 2.57 3.75 -13.57
C LYS A 21 1.89 2.38 -13.57
N ALA A 22 1.88 1.74 -14.74
CA ALA A 22 1.40 0.36 -14.87
C ALA A 22 2.12 -0.57 -13.89
N ASN A 23 1.37 -1.50 -13.28
CA ASN A 23 1.87 -2.46 -12.30
C ASN A 23 2.57 -1.85 -11.06
N LYS A 24 2.30 -0.58 -10.77
CA LYS A 24 2.79 0.09 -9.55
C LYS A 24 1.63 0.47 -8.64
N TYR A 25 1.96 0.65 -7.37
CA TYR A 25 1.03 0.96 -6.31
C TYR A 25 1.49 2.16 -5.49
N SER A 26 0.55 2.77 -4.77
CA SER A 26 0.80 3.81 -3.79
C SER A 26 0.21 3.39 -2.45
N VAL A 27 0.95 3.61 -1.38
CA VAL A 27 0.56 3.27 -0.01
C VAL A 27 0.42 4.56 0.79
N ARG A 28 -0.71 4.70 1.49
CA ARG A 28 -1.03 5.84 2.34
C ARG A 28 -1.47 5.35 3.73
N LYS A 29 -1.27 6.15 4.76
CA LYS A 29 -1.87 5.88 6.08
C LYS A 29 -3.38 6.13 6.01
N VAL A 30 -4.16 5.23 6.60
CA VAL A 30 -5.63 5.36 6.67
C VAL A 30 -6.02 6.54 7.56
N LYS A 31 -5.32 6.74 8.69
CA LYS A 31 -5.68 7.74 9.71
C LYS A 31 -5.60 9.19 9.22
N ASN A 32 -4.60 9.53 8.41
CA ASN A 32 -4.32 10.92 8.01
C ASN A 32 -4.05 11.08 6.51
N GLY A 33 -4.19 10.03 5.71
CA GLY A 33 -3.92 10.07 4.27
C GLY A 33 -2.45 10.31 3.89
N LYS A 34 -1.53 10.32 4.87
CA LYS A 34 -0.09 10.59 4.63
C LYS A 34 0.47 9.55 3.69
N LEU A 35 1.16 10.01 2.64
CA LEU A 35 1.84 9.14 1.70
C LEU A 35 2.99 8.42 2.42
N VAL A 36 2.99 7.09 2.35
CA VAL A 36 4.04 6.23 2.88
C VAL A 36 4.98 5.83 1.75
N ALA A 37 4.41 5.39 0.62
CA ALA A 37 5.16 5.02 -0.56
C ALA A 37 4.36 5.32 -1.85
N LYS A 38 5.07 5.57 -2.96
CA LYS A 38 4.47 5.74 -4.29
C LYS A 38 5.32 5.02 -5.34
N ASN A 39 4.68 4.56 -6.40
CA ASN A 39 5.33 3.88 -7.53
C ASN A 39 6.08 2.59 -7.15
N ILE A 40 5.62 1.89 -6.11
CA ILE A 40 6.24 0.65 -5.63
C ILE A 40 5.55 -0.59 -6.20
N GLY A 41 6.27 -1.70 -6.31
CA GLY A 41 5.74 -2.98 -6.80
C GLY A 41 4.86 -3.70 -5.77
N ALA A 42 4.20 -4.80 -6.18
CA ALA A 42 3.38 -5.60 -5.27
C ALA A 42 4.17 -6.18 -4.09
N ASP A 43 5.41 -6.64 -4.32
CA ASP A 43 6.26 -7.19 -3.26
C ASP A 43 6.73 -6.13 -2.27
N GLU A 44 7.11 -4.95 -2.75
CA GLU A 44 7.43 -3.82 -1.86
C GLU A 44 6.23 -3.38 -1.03
N VAL A 45 5.01 -3.42 -1.59
CA VAL A 45 3.80 -3.15 -0.81
C VAL A 45 3.67 -4.17 0.32
N ARG A 46 3.96 -5.45 0.06
CA ARG A 46 3.91 -6.49 1.11
C ARG A 46 4.94 -6.24 2.20
N ASP A 47 6.13 -5.77 1.83
CA ASP A 47 7.19 -5.44 2.78
C ASP A 47 6.80 -4.26 3.66
N VAL A 48 6.28 -3.17 3.07
CA VAL A 48 5.74 -2.03 3.82
C VAL A 48 4.60 -2.45 4.76
N ILE A 49 3.73 -3.37 4.34
CA ILE A 49 2.65 -3.87 5.22
C ILE A 49 3.21 -4.68 6.40
N LYS A 50 4.30 -5.43 6.21
CA LYS A 50 4.96 -6.21 7.29
C LYS A 50 5.65 -5.29 8.30
N ASP A 51 6.33 -4.25 7.84
CA ASP A 51 7.03 -3.28 8.71
C ASP A 51 6.07 -2.51 9.63
N TYR A 52 4.81 -2.36 9.19
CA TYR A 52 3.74 -1.70 9.93
C TYR A 52 2.84 -2.65 10.76
N LYS A 53 3.15 -3.96 10.77
CA LYS A 53 2.40 -4.97 11.53
C LYS A 53 3.09 -5.27 12.84
#